data_AF-A0A944U2S2-F1
#
_entry.id   AF-A0A944U2S2-F1
#
_cell.length_a   1.000
_cell.length_b   1.000
_cell.length_c   1.000
_cell.angle_alpha   90.00
_cell.angle_beta   90.00
_cell.angle_gamma   90.00
#
_symmetry.space_group_name_H-M   'P 1'
#
loop_
_entity.id
_entity.type
_entity.pdbx_description
1 polymer ?
#
loop_
_entity_poly.entity_id
_entity_poly.type
_entity_poly.pdbx_seq_one_letter_code
_entity_poly.pdbx_strand_id
1 'polypeptide(L)'
;MKLNNNVKQTTELEIGQLWKVGDFHIEIVQIGKTLCHYRHLRNLGQKGIPVKLEQLQVVKKYLKTNKAELVGNKKKKTTRK
;
A
#
# COMPACT_ATOMS: atom_id res chain seq x y z
N MET A 1 -10.21 -25.26 -17.25
CA MET A 1 -8.83 -25.07 -16.77
C MET A 1 -8.87 -24.16 -15.56
N LYS A 2 -8.68 -24.70 -14.35
CA LYS A 2 -8.66 -23.91 -13.10
C LYS A 2 -7.22 -23.44 -12.90
N LEU A 3 -6.97 -22.14 -13.06
CA LEU A 3 -5.69 -21.57 -12.65
C LEU A 3 -5.68 -21.46 -11.12
N ASN A 4 -4.84 -22.30 -10.55
CA ASN A 4 -4.50 -22.28 -9.14
C ASN A 4 -3.69 -21.00 -8.91
N ASN A 5 -4.34 -19.96 -8.39
CA ASN A 5 -3.64 -18.78 -7.89
C ASN A 5 -2.93 -19.16 -6.59
N ASN A 6 -1.85 -19.94 -6.74
CA ASN A 6 -0.73 -19.94 -5.80
C ASN A 6 -0.10 -18.55 -5.92
N VAL A 7 -0.72 -17.58 -5.25
CA VAL A 7 -0.12 -16.26 -5.10
C VAL A 7 1.04 -16.47 -4.15
N LYS A 8 2.21 -16.74 -4.74
CA LYS A 8 3.50 -16.48 -4.10
C LYS A 8 3.32 -15.21 -3.28
N GLN A 9 3.62 -15.27 -1.99
CA GLN A 9 3.86 -14.12 -1.13
C GLN A 9 5.03 -13.31 -1.70
N THR A 10 4.81 -12.66 -2.83
CA THR A 10 5.60 -11.55 -3.30
C THR A 10 4.96 -10.36 -2.62
N THR A 11 5.72 -9.70 -1.76
CA THR A 11 5.50 -8.37 -1.19
C THR A 11 5.15 -7.36 -2.29
N GLU A 12 3.93 -7.44 -2.77
CA GLU A 12 3.39 -6.62 -3.84
C GLU A 12 2.46 -5.61 -3.18
N LEU A 13 2.84 -4.34 -3.28
CA LEU A 13 2.00 -3.27 -2.77
C LEU A 13 0.67 -3.31 -3.52
N GLU A 14 -0.43 -3.11 -2.80
CA GLU A 14 -1.77 -3.05 -3.37
C GLU A 14 -2.38 -1.68 -3.07
N ILE A 15 -3.22 -1.22 -4.00
CA ILE A 15 -3.99 0.02 -3.83
C ILE A 15 -4.93 -0.14 -2.64
N GLY A 16 -4.94 0.84 -1.73
CA GLY A 16 -5.75 0.84 -0.53
C GLY A 16 -5.07 0.21 0.70
N GLN A 17 -3.85 -0.31 0.58
CA GLN A 17 -3.09 -0.77 1.74
C GLN A 17 -2.70 0.39 2.65
N LEU A 18 -2.78 0.14 3.95
CA LEU A 18 -2.35 1.02 5.01
C LEU A 18 -1.23 0.36 5.81
N TRP A 19 -0.08 1.01 5.81
CA TRP A 19 1.13 0.58 6.49
C TRP A 19 1.41 1.50 7.67
N LYS A 20 1.74 0.96 8.84
CA LYS A 20 2.19 1.73 9.99
C LYS A 20 3.71 1.77 10.02
N VAL A 21 4.26 2.96 10.18
CA VAL A 21 5.70 3.24 10.27
C VAL A 21 5.91 4.09 11.51
N GLY A 22 6.30 3.44 12.61
CA GLY A 22 6.39 4.11 13.92
C GLY A 22 5.07 4.76 14.31
N ASP A 23 5.08 6.09 14.45
CA ASP A 23 3.93 6.90 14.88
C ASP A 23 3.00 7.37 13.76
N PHE A 24 3.36 7.12 12.50
CA PHE A 24 2.53 7.52 11.36
C PHE A 24 2.20 6.34 10.47
N HIS A 25 1.27 6.57 9.55
CA HIS A 25 0.78 5.59 8.61
C HIS A 25 1.04 6.05 7.18
N ILE A 26 1.16 5.08 6.28
CA ILE A 26 1.34 5.26 4.85
C ILE A 26 0.19 4.55 4.17
N GLU A 27 -0.65 5.31 3.48
CA GLU A 27 -1.68 4.72 2.63
C GLU A 27 -1.22 4.73 1.18
N ILE A 28 -1.31 3.58 0.54
CA ILE A 28 -1.06 3.44 -0.89
C ILE A 28 -2.33 3.84 -1.63
N VAL A 29 -2.28 4.96 -2.34
CA VAL A 29 -3.43 5.55 -3.02
C VAL A 29 -3.59 5.00 -4.42
N GLN A 30 -2.49 4.83 -5.15
CA GLN A 30 -2.49 4.30 -6.51
C GLN A 30 -1.14 3.70 -6.85
N ILE A 31 -1.14 2.63 -7.64
CA ILE A 31 0.08 1.95 -8.10
C ILE A 31 0.03 1.87 -9.62
N GLY A 32 1.10 2.31 -10.26
CA GLY A 32 1.39 2.06 -11.67
C GLY A 32 2.50 1.02 -11.83
N LYS A 33 3.00 0.85 -13.07
CA LYS A 33 4.07 -0.12 -13.37
C LYS A 33 5.38 0.21 -12.63
N THR A 34 5.76 1.48 -12.62
CA THR A 34 7.04 1.94 -12.04
C THR A 34 6.83 2.91 -10.88
N LEU A 35 5.70 3.61 -10.86
CA LEU A 35 5.42 4.69 -9.93
C LEU A 35 4.31 4.30 -8.93
N CYS A 36 4.41 4.84 -7.72
CA CYS A 36 3.50 4.62 -6.61
C CYS A 36 3.10 5.98 -6.02
N HIS A 37 1.80 6.21 -5.94
CA HIS A 37 1.21 7.33 -5.24
C HIS A 37 0.85 6.89 -3.82
N TYR A 38 1.36 7.58 -2.82
CA TYR A 38 1.08 7.29 -1.42
C TYR A 38 0.96 8.58 -0.61
N ARG A 39 0.42 8.49 0.60
CA ARG A 39 0.29 9.63 1.50
C ARG A 39 0.64 9.26 2.93
N HIS A 40 1.20 10.22 3.67
CA HIS A 40 1.55 10.06 5.08
C HIS A 40 0.42 10.55 5.97
N LEU A 41 -0.19 9.64 6.72
CA LEU A 41 -1.22 9.95 7.70
C LEU A 41 -0.62 9.89 9.10
N ARG A 42 -0.51 11.02 9.80
CA ARG A 42 -0.25 10.96 11.25
C ARG A 42 -1.47 10.44 12.00
N ASN A 43 -2.65 10.91 11.60
CA ASN A 43 -3.93 10.46 12.14
C ASN A 43 -4.77 9.79 11.04
N LEU A 44 -5.40 8.65 11.36
CA LEU A 44 -6.18 7.80 10.45
C LEU A 44 -7.43 8.45 9.80
N GLY A 45 -7.72 9.72 10.09
CA GLY A 45 -8.87 10.46 9.54
C GLY A 45 -8.53 11.85 8.99
N GLN A 46 -7.25 12.19 8.86
CA GLN A 46 -6.84 13.53 8.43
C GLN A 46 -7.16 13.75 6.94
N LYS A 47 -7.95 14.79 6.67
CA LYS A 47 -8.32 15.22 5.31
C LYS A 47 -7.27 16.21 4.77
N GLY A 48 -7.14 16.30 3.44
CA GLY A 48 -6.25 17.27 2.79
C GLY A 48 -4.76 16.93 2.81
N ILE A 49 -4.39 15.67 3.09
CA ILE A 49 -2.98 15.25 3.04
C ILE A 49 -2.51 15.20 1.58
N PRO A 50 -1.37 15.83 1.25
CA PRO A 50 -0.81 15.77 -0.09
C PRO A 50 -0.39 14.34 -0.46
N VAL A 51 -0.70 13.95 -1.69
CA VAL A 51 -0.25 12.68 -2.27
C VAL A 51 1.17 12.87 -2.81
N LYS A 52 2.08 11.97 -2.43
CA LYS A 52 3.44 11.91 -2.95
C LYS A 52 3.53 10.87 -4.05
N LEU A 53 4.36 11.16 -5.04
CA LEU A 53 4.66 10.27 -6.15
C LEU A 53 6.12 9.83 -6.04
N GLU A 54 6.35 8.53 -5.95
CA GLU A 54 7.70 7.95 -5.92
C GLU A 54 7.76 6.69 -6.78
N GLN A 55 8.98 6.19 -7.00
CA GLN A 55 9.15 4.89 -7.62
C GLN A 55 8.68 3.77 -6.69
N LEU A 56 8.00 2.78 -7.24
CA LEU A 56 7.48 1.62 -6.52
C LEU A 56 8.58 0.88 -5.75
N GLN A 57 9.76 0.76 -6.36
CA GLN A 57 10.92 0.12 -5.73
C GLN A 57 11.42 0.90 -4.51
N VAL A 58 11.42 2.24 -4.60
CA VAL A 58 11.81 3.12 -3.49
C VAL A 58 10.81 2.98 -2.33
N VAL A 59 9.51 2.96 -2.61
CA VAL A 59 8.48 2.77 -1.57
C VAL A 59 8.61 1.39 -0.91
N LYS A 60 8.80 0.32 -1.70
CA LYS A 60 9.04 -1.03 -1.16
C LYS A 60 10.27 -1.07 -0.26
N LYS A 61 11.38 -0.47 -0.71
CA LYS A 61 12.62 -0.39 0.08
C LYS A 61 12.39 0.42 1.35
N TYR A 62 11.71 1.56 1.27
CA TYR A 62 11.39 2.42 2.40
C TYR A 62 10.57 1.68 3.47
N LEU A 63 9.50 1.00 3.08
CA LEU A 63 8.67 0.23 4.01
C LEU A 63 9.47 -0.88 4.68
N LYS A 64 10.31 -1.61 3.93
CA LYS A 64 11.18 -2.64 4.47
C LYS A 64 12.22 -2.08 5.45
N THR A 65 12.90 -1.00 5.08
CA THR A 65 13.94 -0.37 5.90
C THR A 65 13.37 0.16 7.21
N ASN A 66 12.17 0.75 7.17
CA ASN A 66 11.52 1.29 8.36
C ASN A 66 10.67 0.25 9.13
N LYS A 67 10.81 -1.04 8.81
CA LYS A 67 10.05 -2.15 9.43
C LYS A 67 8.54 -1.88 9.48
N ALA A 68 8.00 -1.37 8.38
CA ALA A 68 6.60 -1.00 8.29
C ALA A 68 5.70 -2.23 8.47
N GLU A 69 4.64 -2.09 9.25
CA GLU A 69 3.66 -3.14 9.51
C GLU A 69 2.39 -2.89 8.71
N LEU A 70 1.87 -3.90 8.02
CA LEU A 70 0.60 -3.79 7.32
C LEU A 70 -0.54 -3.81 8.35
N VAL A 71 -1.20 -2.68 8.59
CA VAL A 71 -2.28 -2.56 9.58
C VAL A 71 -3.67 -2.66 8.99
N GLY A 72 -3.79 -2.57 7.66
CA GLY A 72 -5.07 -2.75 7.00
C GLY A 72 -4.98 -2.65 5.50
N ASN A 73 -6.06 -3.02 4.84
CA ASN A 73 -6.22 -2.82 3.41
C ASN A 73 -7.68 -2.48 3.13
N LYS A 74 -7.92 -1.32 2.53
CA LYS A 74 -9.23 -0.95 1.98
C LYS A 74 -9.43 -1.73 0.68
N LYS A 75 -9.47 -3.06 0.73
CA LYS A 75 -9.85 -3.86 -0.43
C LYS A 75 -11.25 -3.42 -0.85
N LYS A 76 -11.40 -3.04 -2.13
CA LYS A 76 -12.72 -3.14 -2.77
C LYS A 76 -13.15 -4.59 -2.58
N LYS A 77 -14.29 -4.81 -1.92
CA LYS A 77 -15.01 -6.08 -1.97
C LYS A 77 -15.14 -6.43 -3.46
N THR A 78 -14.34 -7.38 -3.94
CA THR A 78 -14.58 -7.99 -5.24
C THR A 78 -15.80 -8.87 -5.04
N THR A 79 -16.98 -8.26 -5.21
CA THR A 79 -18.24 -8.96 -5.38
C THR A 79 -18.07 -9.88 -6.59
N ARG A 80 -17.76 -11.14 -6.35
CA ARG A 80 -18.03 -12.20 -7.32
C ARG A 80 -19.55 -12.36 -7.34
N LYS A 81 -20.18 -11.86 -8.41
CA LYS A 81 -21.48 -12.34 -8.87
C LYS A 81 -21.22 -13.12 -10.15
#